data_AF-A0A2T4WR26-F1
#
_entry.id   AF-A0A2T4WR26-F1
#
_cell.length_a   1.000
_cell.length_b   1.000
_cell.length_c   1.000
_cell.angle_alpha   90.00
_cell.angle_beta   90.00
_cell.angle_gamma   90.00
#
_symmetry.space_group_name_H-M   'P 1'
#
loop_
_entity.id
_entity.type
_entity.pdbx_description
1 polymer ?
#
loop_
_entity_poly.entity_id
_entity_poly.type
_entity_poly.pdbx_seq_one_letter_code
_entity_poly.pdbx_strand_id
1 'polypeptide(L)'
;MKSAVLSLIKQFCNMKRHLLLLWTLALFLVASGCAKNNNRDFPIVSFDEYIYLNNPSSLDLLNIGGAITHSGGYRGLLIYRRFNNNDLNDFGAFDRACPTHYAQDCSVLEISDDNTFAECACGGEKYLLFDGSPSTDAVT
;
A
#
# COMPACT_ATOMS: atom_id res chain seq x y z
N MET A 1 -5.93 -61.62 27.20
CA MET A 1 -5.89 -61.07 25.82
C MET A 1 -6.41 -59.63 25.67
N LYS A 2 -7.29 -59.10 26.54
CA LYS A 2 -7.83 -57.72 26.43
C LYS A 2 -6.84 -56.58 26.76
N SER A 3 -5.82 -56.85 27.58
CA SER A 3 -4.86 -55.83 28.05
C SER A 3 -3.88 -55.32 26.98
N ALA A 4 -3.41 -56.21 26.08
CA ALA A 4 -2.44 -55.85 25.04
C ALA A 4 -3.03 -54.98 23.92
N VAL A 5 -4.31 -55.21 23.56
CA VAL A 5 -5.01 -54.45 22.51
C VAL A 5 -5.26 -53.00 22.93
N LEU A 6 -5.61 -52.75 24.21
CA LEU A 6 -5.77 -51.39 24.74
C LEU A 6 -4.45 -50.60 24.75
N SER A 7 -3.32 -51.29 25.00
CA SER A 7 -1.99 -50.67 25.01
C SER A 7 -1.57 -50.20 23.61
N LEU A 8 -1.83 -51.00 22.58
CA LEU A 8 -1.52 -50.66 21.18
C LEU A 8 -2.38 -49.50 20.65
N ILE A 9 -3.66 -49.43 21.02
CA ILE A 9 -4.56 -48.34 20.62
C ILE A 9 -4.14 -47.00 21.27
N LYS A 10 -3.70 -47.02 22.54
CA LYS A 10 -3.11 -45.84 23.20
C LYS A 10 -1.85 -45.34 22.49
N GLN A 11 -1.00 -46.26 22.02
CA GLN A 11 0.25 -45.95 21.33
C GLN A 11 0.00 -45.31 19.95
N PHE A 12 -0.98 -45.80 19.20
CA PHE A 12 -1.41 -45.20 17.93
C PHE A 12 -2.06 -43.81 18.09
N CYS A 13 -2.79 -43.58 19.20
CA CYS A 13 -3.42 -42.29 19.48
C CYS A 13 -2.39 -41.20 19.87
N ASN A 14 -1.35 -41.56 20.64
CA ASN A 14 -0.27 -40.64 21.02
C ASN A 14 0.55 -40.17 19.80
N MET A 15 0.84 -41.05 18.84
CA MET A 15 1.64 -40.72 17.66
C MET A 15 0.95 -39.73 16.72
N LYS A 16 -0.38 -39.81 16.56
CA LYS A 16 -1.18 -38.79 15.84
C LYS A 16 -1.21 -37.45 16.57
N ARG A 17 -1.25 -37.46 17.90
CA ARG A 17 -1.18 -36.23 18.73
C ARG A 17 0.19 -35.54 18.62
N HIS A 18 1.27 -36.32 18.57
CA HIS A 18 2.62 -35.79 18.34
C HIS A 18 2.78 -35.27 16.91
N LEU A 19 2.21 -35.94 15.91
CA LEU A 19 2.23 -35.47 14.52
C LEU A 19 1.44 -34.17 14.33
N LEU A 20 0.27 -34.04 14.97
CA LEU A 20 -0.51 -32.80 15.00
C LEU A 20 0.23 -31.65 15.69
N LEU A 21 0.89 -31.93 16.82
CA LEU A 21 1.70 -30.93 17.54
C LEU A 21 2.92 -30.46 16.73
N LEU A 22 3.56 -31.35 15.97
CA LEU A 22 4.66 -30.99 15.08
C LEU A 22 4.17 -30.12 13.91
N TRP A 23 2.97 -30.40 13.38
CA TRP A 23 2.38 -29.62 12.31
C TRP A 23 1.97 -28.21 12.75
N THR A 24 1.38 -28.07 13.94
CA THR A 24 1.06 -26.75 14.50
C THR A 24 2.30 -25.93 14.84
N LEU A 25 3.37 -26.59 15.34
CA LEU A 25 4.64 -25.92 15.60
C LEU A 25 5.31 -25.44 14.30
N ALA A 26 5.31 -26.27 13.25
CA ALA A 26 5.83 -25.90 11.94
C ALA A 26 5.09 -24.69 11.34
N LEU A 27 3.76 -24.65 11.46
CA LEU A 27 2.94 -23.51 11.01
C LEU A 27 3.26 -22.22 11.78
N PHE A 28 3.62 -22.33 13.07
CA PHE A 28 3.98 -21.19 13.90
C PHE A 28 5.35 -20.61 13.54
N LEU A 29 6.31 -21.44 13.10
CA LEU A 29 7.63 -20.96 12.68
C LEU A 29 7.58 -20.12 11.39
N VAL A 30 6.76 -20.50 10.40
CA VAL A 30 6.62 -19.74 9.14
C VAL A 30 5.86 -18.42 9.28
N ALA A 31 5.15 -18.19 10.38
CA ALA A 31 4.40 -16.95 10.61
C ALA A 31 5.29 -15.76 11.05
N SER A 32 6.58 -15.97 11.32
CA SER A 32 7.47 -14.95 11.93
C SER A 32 8.17 -14.01 10.93
N GLY A 33 7.96 -14.17 9.62
CA GLY A 33 8.71 -13.45 8.58
C GLY A 33 8.23 -12.03 8.22
N CYS A 34 7.05 -11.60 8.68
CA CYS A 34 6.53 -10.26 8.35
C CYS A 34 7.08 -9.20 9.31
N ALA A 35 8.28 -8.70 9.06
CA ALA A 35 8.79 -7.50 9.72
C ALA A 35 8.35 -6.27 8.92
N LYS A 36 7.37 -5.51 9.42
CA LYS A 36 7.01 -4.21 8.81
C LYS A 36 8.08 -3.19 9.17
N ASN A 37 8.88 -2.78 8.19
CA ASN A 37 9.79 -1.65 8.36
C ASN A 37 8.94 -0.39 8.57
N ASN A 38 9.02 0.20 9.75
CA ASN A 38 8.18 1.32 10.16
C ASN A 38 8.98 2.63 10.21
N ASN A 39 10.13 2.68 9.52
CA ASN A 39 10.98 3.85 9.51
C ASN A 39 10.34 4.94 8.65
N ARG A 40 9.65 5.87 9.30
CA ARG A 40 8.98 7.00 8.65
C ARG A 40 9.95 8.18 8.57
N ASP A 41 10.96 8.06 7.72
CA ASP A 41 11.91 9.16 7.44
C ASP A 41 11.34 10.20 6.44
N PHE A 42 10.05 10.13 6.12
CA PHE A 42 9.42 11.05 5.18
C PHE A 42 9.18 12.44 5.82
N PRO A 43 9.56 13.55 5.16
CA PRO A 43 9.41 14.90 5.69
C PRO A 43 7.95 15.28 5.96
N ILE A 44 7.69 15.79 7.15
CA ILE A 44 6.36 16.29 7.53
C ILE A 44 6.35 17.81 7.30
N VAL A 45 5.54 18.26 6.36
CA VAL A 45 5.37 19.68 6.01
C VAL A 45 3.92 20.07 6.22
N SER A 46 3.68 21.20 6.89
CA SER A 46 2.33 21.74 7.07
C SER A 46 1.97 22.64 5.89
N PHE A 47 0.77 22.45 5.34
CA PHE A 47 0.20 23.29 4.29
C PHE A 47 -1.32 23.37 4.46
N ASP A 48 -1.93 24.41 3.89
CA ASP A 48 -3.37 24.60 3.81
C ASP A 48 -3.68 25.17 2.42
N GLU A 49 -4.38 24.39 1.61
CA GLU A 49 -4.55 24.63 0.17
C GLU A 49 -6.01 24.46 -0.23
N TYR A 50 -6.50 25.38 -1.07
CA TYR A 50 -7.86 25.36 -1.59
C TYR A 50 -7.86 25.17 -3.09
N ILE A 51 -8.58 24.15 -3.57
CA ILE A 51 -8.73 23.87 -5.00
C ILE A 51 -10.19 24.10 -5.39
N TYR A 52 -10.40 25.08 -6.24
CA TYR A 52 -11.72 25.48 -6.73
C TYR A 52 -12.02 24.78 -8.06
N LEU A 53 -12.97 23.84 -8.08
CA LEU A 53 -13.30 23.04 -9.26
C LEU A 53 -13.74 23.86 -10.49
N ASN A 54 -14.16 25.10 -10.30
CA ASN A 54 -14.53 26.01 -11.39
C ASN A 54 -13.32 26.73 -12.02
N ASN A 55 -12.09 26.51 -11.53
CA ASN A 55 -10.89 27.06 -12.14
C ASN A 55 -10.48 26.24 -13.39
N PRO A 56 -9.95 26.88 -14.44
CA PRO A 56 -9.46 26.18 -15.62
C PRO A 56 -8.37 25.14 -15.32
N SER A 57 -7.55 25.37 -14.29
CA SER A 57 -6.47 24.46 -13.88
C SER A 57 -6.94 23.17 -13.20
N SER A 58 -8.23 23.07 -12.84
CA SER A 58 -8.81 21.91 -12.15
C SER A 58 -9.91 21.22 -12.97
N LEU A 59 -10.04 21.53 -14.26
CA LEU A 59 -11.09 20.98 -15.10
C LEU A 59 -11.05 19.44 -15.17
N ASP A 60 -9.86 18.85 -15.12
CA ASP A 60 -9.71 17.39 -15.15
C ASP A 60 -10.39 16.74 -13.93
N LEU A 61 -10.43 17.41 -12.77
CA LEU A 61 -11.09 16.91 -11.57
C LEU A 61 -12.62 16.86 -11.65
N LEU A 62 -13.24 17.43 -12.70
CA LEU A 62 -14.69 17.36 -12.91
C LEU A 62 -15.14 15.94 -13.29
N ASN A 63 -14.24 15.14 -13.86
CA ASN A 63 -14.54 13.79 -14.33
C ASN A 63 -13.82 12.75 -13.45
N ILE A 64 -14.51 11.64 -13.13
CA ILE A 64 -13.89 10.51 -12.43
C ILE A 64 -12.72 9.99 -13.26
N GLY A 65 -11.57 9.77 -12.61
CA GLY A 65 -10.33 9.39 -13.26
C GLY A 65 -9.44 10.55 -13.69
N GLY A 66 -9.90 11.80 -13.54
CA GLY A 66 -9.04 12.96 -13.77
C GLY A 66 -8.06 13.21 -12.63
N ALA A 67 -6.90 13.74 -12.98
CA ALA A 67 -5.82 14.04 -12.05
C ALA A 67 -5.23 15.42 -12.33
N ILE A 68 -4.78 16.13 -11.29
CA ILE A 68 -4.02 17.37 -11.45
C ILE A 68 -2.84 17.41 -10.47
N THR A 69 -1.89 18.29 -10.76
CA THR A 69 -0.88 18.71 -9.77
C THR A 69 -1.25 20.08 -9.19
N HIS A 70 -0.89 20.30 -7.93
CA HIS A 70 -1.14 21.56 -7.22
C HIS A 70 0.04 21.92 -6.31
N SER A 71 0.15 23.17 -5.89
CA SER A 71 1.14 23.61 -4.91
C SER A 71 0.84 23.05 -3.50
N GLY A 72 1.82 23.12 -2.60
CA GLY A 72 1.71 22.60 -1.24
C GLY A 72 2.50 21.31 -1.05
N GLY A 73 2.32 20.64 0.09
CA GLY A 73 3.09 19.44 0.43
C GLY A 73 4.60 19.68 0.51
N TYR A 74 5.36 18.61 0.47
CA TYR A 74 6.82 18.63 0.45
C TYR A 74 7.37 18.88 -0.96
N ARG A 75 6.81 18.23 -1.99
CA ARG A 75 7.21 18.42 -3.41
C ARG A 75 6.05 18.81 -4.35
N GLY A 76 4.95 19.31 -3.80
CA GLY A 76 3.70 19.51 -4.51
C GLY A 76 2.67 18.44 -4.14
N LEU A 77 1.44 18.67 -4.57
CA LEU A 77 0.32 17.76 -4.36
C LEU A 77 -0.12 17.16 -5.69
N LEU A 78 -0.53 15.89 -5.62
CA LEU A 78 -1.23 15.19 -6.68
C LEU A 78 -2.65 14.94 -6.20
N ILE A 79 -3.63 15.43 -6.96
CA ILE A 79 -5.04 15.26 -6.66
C ILE A 79 -5.68 14.40 -7.72
N TYR A 80 -6.41 13.37 -7.31
CA TYR A 80 -7.07 12.42 -8.19
C TYR A 80 -8.56 12.32 -7.87
N ARG A 81 -9.42 12.42 -8.88
CA ARG A 81 -10.88 12.30 -8.75
C ARG A 81 -11.26 10.81 -8.71
N ARG A 82 -11.66 10.35 -7.53
CA ARG A 82 -11.98 8.94 -7.26
C ARG A 82 -13.47 8.65 -7.36
N PHE A 83 -13.76 7.36 -7.30
CA PHE A 83 -15.09 6.83 -7.04
C PHE A 83 -14.96 5.63 -6.12
N ASN A 84 -14.77 5.90 -4.82
CA ASN A 84 -14.72 4.87 -3.79
C ASN A 84 -16.03 4.85 -3.01
N ASN A 85 -16.46 3.66 -2.58
CA ASN A 85 -17.67 3.48 -1.76
C ASN A 85 -18.95 4.12 -2.32
N ASN A 86 -19.10 4.18 -3.65
CA ASN A 86 -20.19 4.86 -4.36
C ASN A 86 -20.33 6.36 -4.06
N ASP A 87 -19.26 7.03 -3.63
CA ASP A 87 -19.24 8.47 -3.44
C ASP A 87 -18.74 9.19 -4.71
N LEU A 88 -19.61 10.02 -5.28
CA LEU A 88 -19.28 10.86 -6.43
C LEU A 88 -18.39 12.05 -6.06
N ASN A 89 -18.21 12.37 -4.78
CA ASN A 89 -17.41 13.49 -4.29
C ASN A 89 -16.08 13.07 -3.66
N ASP A 90 -15.60 11.88 -4.00
CA ASP A 90 -14.35 11.37 -3.45
C ASP A 90 -13.12 11.88 -4.21
N PHE A 91 -12.07 12.24 -3.46
CA PHE A 91 -10.79 12.72 -3.97
C PHE A 91 -9.63 12.09 -3.20
N GLY A 92 -8.64 11.60 -3.93
CA GLY A 92 -7.33 11.26 -3.39
C GLY A 92 -6.43 12.48 -3.43
N ALA A 93 -5.68 12.73 -2.36
CA ALA A 93 -4.66 13.75 -2.31
C ALA A 93 -3.37 13.13 -1.76
N PHE A 94 -2.28 13.27 -2.51
CA PHE A 94 -1.00 12.65 -2.21
C PHE A 94 0.12 13.67 -2.36
N ASP A 95 1.18 13.50 -1.59
CA ASP A 95 2.42 14.25 -1.84
C ASP A 95 3.07 13.75 -3.13
N ARG A 96 3.69 14.67 -3.88
CA ARG A 96 4.44 14.33 -5.09
C ARG A 96 5.86 13.84 -4.81
N ALA A 97 6.29 13.70 -3.57
CA ALA A 97 7.58 13.10 -3.27
C ALA A 97 7.51 11.57 -3.31
N CYS A 98 8.39 10.96 -4.10
CA CYS A 98 8.59 9.52 -4.18
C CYS A 98 9.03 8.95 -2.81
N PRO A 99 8.27 8.02 -2.20
CA PRO A 99 8.54 7.52 -0.85
C PRO A 99 9.95 6.96 -0.63
N THR A 100 10.51 6.26 -1.62
CA THR A 100 11.85 5.64 -1.57
C THR A 100 12.97 6.66 -1.75
N HIS A 101 12.73 7.70 -2.53
CA HIS A 101 13.73 8.66 -2.99
C HIS A 101 13.48 10.09 -2.53
N TYR A 102 12.61 10.33 -1.54
CA TYR A 102 12.06 11.65 -1.19
C TYR A 102 13.11 12.77 -1.04
N ALA A 103 14.34 12.45 -0.60
CA ALA A 103 15.43 13.40 -0.41
C ALA A 103 16.19 13.76 -1.70
N GLN A 104 16.01 13.00 -2.78
CA GLN A 104 16.72 13.17 -4.06
C GLN A 104 16.00 14.16 -4.97
N ASP A 105 16.74 14.92 -5.77
CA ASP A 105 16.17 15.95 -6.66
C ASP A 105 15.18 15.40 -7.69
N CYS A 106 15.42 14.19 -8.20
CA CYS A 106 14.54 13.51 -9.16
C CYS A 106 13.23 12.99 -8.56
N SER A 107 13.01 13.08 -7.25
CA SER A 107 11.93 12.35 -6.56
C SER A 107 10.54 12.95 -6.72
N VAL A 108 10.32 13.75 -7.76
CA VAL A 108 9.00 14.28 -8.09
C VAL A 108 8.23 13.20 -8.86
N LEU A 109 7.07 12.84 -8.34
CA LEU A 109 6.11 11.95 -8.98
C LEU A 109 5.38 12.72 -10.09
N GLU A 110 5.39 12.13 -11.28
CA GLU A 110 4.68 12.61 -12.46
C GLU A 110 3.48 11.71 -12.75
N ILE A 111 2.37 12.30 -13.19
CA ILE A 111 1.16 11.56 -13.55
C ILE A 111 1.40 10.87 -14.91
N SER A 112 1.07 9.59 -15.01
CA SER A 112 1.12 8.86 -16.28
C SER A 112 0.07 9.38 -17.27
N ASP A 113 0.33 9.26 -18.57
CA ASP A 113 -0.54 9.79 -19.64
C ASP A 113 -2.01 9.29 -19.57
N ASP A 114 -2.22 8.11 -18.97
CA ASP A 114 -3.53 7.48 -18.79
C ASP A 114 -4.20 7.79 -17.43
N ASN A 115 -3.57 8.63 -16.59
CA ASN A 115 -4.01 8.95 -15.23
C ASN A 115 -4.21 7.73 -14.31
N THR A 116 -3.48 6.64 -14.56
CA THR A 116 -3.55 5.45 -13.70
C THR A 116 -2.51 5.47 -12.59
N PHE A 117 -1.31 6.01 -12.87
CA PHE A 117 -0.16 5.92 -11.99
C PHE A 117 0.49 7.29 -11.71
N ALA A 118 1.14 7.39 -10.55
CA ALA A 118 2.20 8.35 -10.29
C ALA A 118 3.54 7.63 -10.44
N GLU A 119 4.43 8.17 -11.28
CA GLU A 119 5.70 7.56 -11.63
C GLU A 119 6.87 8.37 -11.06
N CYS A 120 7.77 7.69 -10.36
CA CYS A 120 8.96 8.29 -9.77
C CYS A 120 10.07 8.43 -10.82
N ALA A 121 10.53 9.65 -11.08
CA ALA A 121 11.57 9.87 -12.09
C ALA A 121 12.97 9.34 -11.69
N CYS A 122 13.18 8.99 -10.42
CA CYS A 122 14.45 8.41 -9.96
C CYS A 122 14.63 6.94 -10.37
N GLY A 123 13.64 6.10 -10.08
CA GLY A 123 13.73 4.64 -10.25
C GLY A 123 12.62 4.02 -11.09
N GLY A 124 11.64 4.82 -11.54
CA GLY A 124 10.49 4.33 -12.31
C GLY A 124 9.41 3.65 -11.45
N GLU A 125 9.49 3.76 -10.12
CA GLU A 125 8.49 3.19 -9.22
C GLU A 125 7.10 3.77 -9.52
N LYS A 126 6.08 2.90 -9.54
CA LYS A 126 4.71 3.29 -9.86
C LYS A 126 3.77 3.10 -8.69
N TYR A 127 2.98 4.13 -8.42
CA TYR A 127 1.96 4.16 -7.38
C TYR A 127 0.59 4.38 -8.02
N LEU A 128 -0.42 3.61 -7.64
CA LEU A 128 -1.77 3.75 -8.17
C LEU A 128 -2.39 5.08 -7.71
N LEU A 129 -2.89 5.91 -8.63
CA LEU A 129 -3.54 7.17 -8.27
C LEU A 129 -4.85 6.97 -7.50
N PHE A 130 -5.48 5.81 -7.67
CA PHE A 130 -6.74 5.51 -7.01
C PHE A 130 -6.61 5.49 -5.47
N ASP A 131 -5.54 4.94 -4.92
CA ASP A 131 -5.39 4.78 -3.45
C ASP A 131 -3.98 5.03 -2.92
N GLY A 132 -3.02 5.31 -3.79
CA GLY A 132 -1.60 5.49 -3.45
C GLY A 132 -0.86 4.17 -3.23
N SER A 133 -1.46 3.02 -3.54
CA SER A 133 -0.82 1.72 -3.32
C SER A 133 0.36 1.50 -4.29
N PRO A 134 1.43 0.82 -3.85
CA PRO A 134 2.57 0.51 -4.70
C PRO A 134 2.18 -0.57 -5.73
N SER A 135 2.61 -0.38 -6.99
CA SER A 135 2.32 -1.32 -8.07
C SER A 135 3.58 -2.01 -8.63
N THR A 136 4.51 -1.24 -9.21
CA THR A 136 5.71 -1.77 -9.89
C THR A 136 6.95 -1.23 -9.20
N ASP A 137 7.75 -2.14 -8.63
CA ASP A 137 9.01 -1.88 -7.89
C ASP A 137 8.90 -0.82 -6.77
N ALA A 138 7.68 -0.44 -6.42
CA ALA A 138 7.34 0.57 -5.45
C ALA A 138 7.25 0.00 -4.04
N VAL A 139 7.72 0.76 -3.07
CA VAL A 139 7.55 0.49 -1.64
C VAL A 139 7.01 1.76 -0.97
N THR A 140 6.18 1.57 0.06
CA THR A 140 5.62 2.64 0.91
C THR A 140 6.39 2.80 2.20
#